data_AF-A0A3B0XXS0-F1
#
_entry.id   AF-A0A3B0XXS0-F1
#
_cell.length_a   1.000
_cell.length_b   1.000
_cell.length_c   1.000
_cell.angle_alpha   90.00
_cell.angle_beta   90.00
_cell.angle_gamma   90.00
#
_symmetry.space_group_name_H-M   'P 1'
#
loop_
_entity.id
_entity.type
_entity.pdbx_description
1 polymer ?
#
loop_
_entity_poly.entity_id
_entity_poly.type
_entity_poly.pdbx_seq_one_letter_code
_entity_poly.pdbx_strand_id
1 'polypeptide(L)'
;MHEQAVTKWIRINYAWVLISSCLIFFTTRTSFNLPLVIMAIIGLVIIIRKREKIRQHSKAYRIIWLLFLCLWIPILLSLPDAVNFARSSGITARYLLFPLAGVFILYVMQHEFVRLRITQAILLILALFSFDGLVQYFWGYNLLGYPPMGGSRLTGFFSPKPLLGTILAIFSPLVFELIRKTRLRYPIVWLLLPLFIVLILLGGGRHAWIMFIMAGAIYGLLMLLLHYSKIQFRTSLLAGAIVIISIATASQIPYVKSRIGKTTGVFSTDFDKFDKSTSYRLSLWVVARNMYFNNPVNGVGPRGYRYAYADNALKSNFWMNRGKNEIGSTHPHLFILEVSSETGIIGLLGYLLFYIILIRYYWQCDKKNKQQMTPWFIIIFIAFFPLNSFMALYGSFWGMVSWWMLAVGIGFSQSPNVKIKKQPQ
;
A
#
# COMPACT_ATOMS: atom_id res chain seq x y z
N MET A 1 32.26 12.21 -25.47
CA MET A 1 32.39 12.23 -23.99
C MET A 1 31.05 12.26 -23.25
N HIS A 2 30.12 13.16 -23.61
CA HIS A 2 28.81 13.27 -22.94
C HIS A 2 27.96 11.98 -23.03
N GLU A 3 27.88 11.35 -24.20
CA GLU A 3 27.09 10.12 -24.41
C GLU A 3 27.60 8.91 -23.60
N GLN A 4 28.92 8.77 -23.48
CA GLN A 4 29.55 7.73 -22.66
C GLN A 4 29.27 7.95 -21.16
N ALA A 5 29.27 9.22 -20.71
CA ALA A 5 28.94 9.57 -19.33
C ALA A 5 27.47 9.25 -18.99
N VAL A 6 26.53 9.60 -19.88
CA VAL A 6 25.11 9.28 -19.72
C VAL A 6 24.88 7.77 -19.68
N THR A 7 25.50 7.03 -20.61
CA THR A 7 25.37 5.57 -20.67
C THR A 7 25.90 4.90 -19.40
N LYS A 8 27.05 5.37 -18.89
CA LYS A 8 27.62 4.89 -17.62
C LYS A 8 26.69 5.18 -16.44
N TRP A 9 26.12 6.38 -16.38
CA TRP A 9 25.18 6.75 -15.32
C TRP A 9 23.93 5.87 -15.33
N ILE A 10 23.32 5.65 -16.51
CA ILE A 10 22.14 4.80 -16.66
C ILE A 10 22.45 3.38 -16.19
N ARG A 11 23.57 2.79 -16.64
CA ARG A 11 23.96 1.43 -16.23
C ARG A 11 24.09 1.26 -14.72
N ILE A 12 24.49 2.30 -14.00
CA ILE A 12 24.64 2.28 -12.53
C ILE A 12 23.30 2.53 -11.83
N ASN A 13 22.45 3.40 -12.37
CA ASN A 13 21.29 3.94 -11.65
C ASN A 13 19.93 3.42 -12.12
N TYR A 14 19.85 2.74 -13.26
CA TYR A 14 18.56 2.31 -13.84
C TYR A 14 17.70 1.52 -12.86
N ALA A 15 18.31 0.67 -12.03
CA ALA A 15 17.59 -0.22 -11.13
C ALA A 15 16.76 0.55 -10.09
N TRP A 16 17.40 1.44 -9.31
CA TRP A 16 16.68 2.18 -8.28
C TRP A 16 15.76 3.26 -8.86
N VAL A 17 16.12 3.83 -10.03
CA VAL A 17 15.27 4.78 -10.76
C VAL A 17 13.99 4.09 -11.22
N LEU A 18 14.09 2.92 -11.86
CA LEU A 18 12.94 2.17 -12.34
C LEU A 18 12.03 1.75 -11.19
N ILE A 19 12.58 1.24 -10.09
CA ILE A 19 11.79 0.84 -8.91
C ILE A 19 11.07 2.05 -8.31
N SER A 20 11.76 3.16 -8.10
CA SER A 20 11.19 4.36 -7.49
C SER A 20 10.20 5.10 -8.41
N SER A 21 10.35 4.95 -9.73
CA SER A 21 9.46 5.58 -10.72
C SER A 21 8.00 5.16 -10.55
N CYS A 22 7.72 3.96 -10.01
CA CYS A 22 6.37 3.50 -9.71
C CYS A 22 5.58 4.53 -8.89
N LEU A 23 6.22 5.12 -7.88
CA LEU A 23 5.59 6.09 -6.98
C LEU A 23 5.23 7.41 -7.69
N ILE A 24 6.09 7.87 -8.61
CA ILE A 24 5.82 9.05 -9.45
C ILE A 24 4.65 8.74 -10.38
N PHE A 25 4.68 7.60 -11.06
CA PHE A 25 3.63 7.24 -12.01
C PHE A 25 2.27 6.96 -11.35
N PHE A 26 2.17 6.82 -10.02
CA PHE A 26 0.88 6.74 -9.32
C PHE A 26 0.05 8.04 -9.39
N THR A 27 0.66 9.18 -9.73
CA THR A 27 -0.07 10.43 -10.01
C THR A 27 -0.88 10.33 -11.30
N THR A 28 -0.52 9.41 -12.20
CA THR A 28 -1.18 9.23 -13.49
C THR A 28 -2.41 8.32 -13.42
N ARG A 29 -3.16 8.22 -14.52
CA ARG A 29 -4.35 7.36 -14.60
C ARG A 29 -3.99 5.88 -14.64
N THR A 30 -3.06 5.48 -15.52
CA THR A 30 -2.70 4.08 -15.81
C THR A 30 -1.21 3.87 -16.09
N SER A 31 -0.39 4.92 -16.20
CA SER A 31 1.01 4.81 -16.61
C SER A 31 1.90 4.12 -15.59
N PHE A 32 1.42 3.94 -14.35
CA PHE A 32 2.09 3.11 -13.34
C PHE A 32 2.27 1.64 -13.75
N ASN A 33 1.53 1.17 -14.76
CA ASN A 33 1.74 -0.18 -15.31
C ASN A 33 3.02 -0.27 -16.17
N LEU A 34 3.55 0.85 -16.68
CA LEU A 34 4.73 0.83 -17.54
C LEU A 34 5.98 0.35 -16.79
N PRO A 35 6.35 0.93 -15.62
CA PRO A 35 7.45 0.39 -14.82
C PRO A 35 7.25 -1.09 -14.45
N LEU A 36 6.02 -1.50 -14.13
CA LEU A 36 5.70 -2.89 -13.79
C LEU A 36 6.03 -3.84 -14.95
N VAL A 37 5.56 -3.53 -16.16
CA VAL A 37 5.79 -4.36 -17.35
C VAL A 37 7.28 -4.43 -17.67
N ILE A 38 7.99 -3.31 -17.62
CA ILE A 38 9.45 -3.28 -17.85
C ILE A 38 10.17 -4.16 -16.82
N MET A 39 9.85 -4.02 -15.54
CA MET A 39 10.43 -4.84 -14.47
C MET A 39 10.09 -6.33 -14.65
N ALA A 40 8.87 -6.66 -15.07
CA ALA A 40 8.44 -8.03 -15.31
C ALA A 40 9.19 -8.69 -16.48
N ILE A 41 9.38 -7.96 -17.60
CA ILE A 41 10.17 -8.44 -18.74
C ILE A 41 11.62 -8.69 -18.33
N ILE A 42 12.24 -7.74 -17.63
CA ILE A 42 13.63 -7.91 -17.15
C ILE A 42 13.71 -9.07 -16.14
N GLY A 43 12.72 -9.18 -15.24
CA GLY A 43 12.60 -10.28 -14.29
C GLY A 43 12.55 -11.64 -14.97
N LEU A 44 11.76 -11.77 -16.04
CA LEU A 44 11.71 -12.99 -16.85
C LEU A 44 13.07 -13.32 -17.48
N VAL A 45 13.76 -12.32 -18.04
CA VAL A 45 15.11 -12.49 -18.59
C VAL A 45 16.10 -12.94 -17.50
N ILE A 46 15.98 -12.43 -16.28
CA ILE A 46 16.81 -12.82 -15.13
C ILE A 46 16.54 -14.29 -14.74
N ILE A 47 15.28 -14.73 -14.71
CA ILE A 47 14.93 -16.14 -14.47
C ILE A 47 15.62 -17.06 -15.47
N ILE A 48 15.61 -16.69 -16.75
CA ILE A 48 16.20 -17.50 -17.82
C ILE A 48 17.73 -17.50 -17.73
N ARG A 49 18.36 -16.32 -17.60
CA ARG A 49 19.81 -16.14 -17.77
C ARG A 49 20.64 -16.24 -16.47
N LYS A 50 20.03 -16.11 -15.29
CA LYS A 50 20.74 -15.97 -14.00
C LYS A 50 20.25 -16.96 -12.93
N ARG A 51 19.90 -18.18 -13.35
CA ARG A 51 19.37 -19.28 -12.49
C ARG A 51 20.22 -19.53 -11.24
N GLU A 52 21.54 -19.61 -11.38
CA GLU A 52 22.45 -19.85 -10.25
C GLU A 52 22.37 -18.77 -9.16
N LYS A 53 22.29 -17.49 -9.55
CA LYS A 53 22.17 -16.39 -8.58
C LYS A 53 20.83 -16.40 -7.85
N ILE A 54 19.76 -16.83 -8.53
CA ILE A 54 18.44 -17.02 -7.91
C ILE A 54 18.50 -18.17 -6.90
N ARG A 55 19.14 -19.29 -7.27
CA ARG A 55 19.32 -20.46 -6.40
C ARG A 55 20.09 -20.12 -5.12
N GLN A 56 21.14 -19.30 -5.23
CA GLN A 56 21.92 -18.82 -4.07
C GLN A 56 21.09 -18.00 -3.07
N HIS A 57 20.08 -17.25 -3.54
CA HIS A 57 19.19 -16.44 -2.69
C HIS A 57 17.77 -17.02 -2.62
N SER A 58 17.66 -18.35 -2.68
CA SER A 58 16.39 -19.08 -2.87
C SER A 58 15.29 -18.72 -1.87
N LYS A 59 15.62 -18.37 -0.63
CA LYS A 59 14.62 -18.07 0.42
C LYS A 59 13.69 -16.91 0.02
N ALA A 60 14.24 -15.76 -0.35
CA ALA A 60 13.43 -14.58 -0.64
C ALA A 60 12.63 -14.72 -1.94
N TYR A 61 13.22 -15.33 -2.97
CA TYR A 61 12.49 -15.65 -4.21
C TYR A 61 11.35 -16.63 -3.94
N ARG A 62 11.60 -17.70 -3.16
CA ARG A 62 10.57 -18.66 -2.76
C ARG A 62 9.43 -17.97 -2.00
N ILE A 63 9.75 -17.05 -1.10
CA ILE A 63 8.74 -16.35 -0.30
C ILE A 63 7.87 -15.43 -1.15
N ILE A 64 8.43 -14.69 -2.13
CA ILE A 64 7.61 -13.91 -3.07
C ILE A 64 6.63 -14.82 -3.83
N TRP A 65 7.11 -15.95 -4.35
CA TRP A 65 6.25 -16.89 -5.08
C TRP A 65 5.20 -17.52 -4.18
N LEU A 66 5.54 -17.93 -2.96
CA LEU A 66 4.58 -18.49 -2.01
C LEU A 66 3.49 -17.47 -1.65
N LEU A 67 3.86 -16.23 -1.32
CA LEU A 67 2.91 -15.17 -1.03
C LEU A 67 2.04 -14.84 -2.25
N PHE A 68 2.62 -14.84 -3.45
CA PHE A 68 1.87 -14.69 -4.70
C PHE A 68 0.84 -15.80 -4.90
N LEU A 69 1.26 -17.06 -4.79
CA LEU A 69 0.40 -18.22 -5.00
C LEU A 69 -0.75 -18.29 -3.98
N CYS A 70 -0.55 -17.81 -2.75
CA CYS A 70 -1.60 -17.72 -1.74
C CYS A 70 -2.82 -16.90 -2.20
N LEU A 71 -2.62 -15.88 -3.04
CA LEU A 71 -3.71 -15.07 -3.58
C LEU A 71 -4.07 -15.44 -5.03
N TRP A 72 -3.09 -15.87 -5.82
CA TRP A 72 -3.28 -16.16 -7.23
C TRP A 72 -3.95 -17.52 -7.49
N ILE A 73 -3.68 -18.55 -6.69
CA ILE A 73 -4.36 -19.85 -6.83
C ILE A 73 -5.87 -19.70 -6.59
N PRO A 74 -6.36 -19.04 -5.53
CA PRO A 74 -7.78 -18.79 -5.38
C PRO A 74 -8.40 -17.97 -6.53
N ILE A 75 -7.68 -16.96 -7.04
CA ILE A 75 -8.09 -16.22 -8.23
C ILE A 75 -8.28 -17.16 -9.43
N LEU A 76 -7.33 -18.06 -9.69
CA LEU A 76 -7.39 -19.01 -10.79
C LEU A 76 -8.55 -20.01 -10.62
N LEU A 77 -8.72 -20.55 -9.41
CA LEU A 77 -9.77 -21.51 -9.08
C LEU A 77 -11.17 -20.91 -9.13
N SER A 78 -11.31 -19.58 -8.98
CA SER A 78 -12.59 -18.88 -9.13
C SER A 78 -13.04 -18.68 -10.59
N LEU A 79 -12.18 -18.93 -11.58
CA LEU A 79 -12.51 -18.68 -12.99
C LEU A 79 -13.69 -19.48 -13.54
N PRO A 80 -13.89 -20.77 -13.21
CA PRO A 80 -15.04 -21.54 -13.68
C PRO A 80 -16.38 -20.91 -13.29
N ASP A 81 -16.46 -20.31 -12.10
CA ASP A 81 -17.68 -19.69 -11.55
C ASP A 81 -17.71 -18.16 -11.75
N ALA A 82 -16.80 -17.62 -12.55
CA ALA A 82 -16.70 -16.19 -12.75
C ALA A 82 -17.86 -15.65 -13.58
N VAL A 83 -18.69 -14.77 -12.98
CA VAL A 83 -19.83 -14.13 -13.66
C VAL A 83 -19.42 -13.33 -14.89
N ASN A 84 -18.15 -12.89 -14.95
CA ASN A 84 -17.55 -12.33 -16.14
C ASN A 84 -16.18 -12.95 -16.38
N PHE A 85 -16.16 -14.04 -17.15
CA PHE A 85 -14.93 -14.80 -17.45
C PHE A 85 -13.86 -13.94 -18.13
N ALA A 86 -14.22 -13.15 -19.14
CA ALA A 86 -13.27 -12.32 -19.89
C ALA A 86 -12.56 -11.29 -18.98
N ARG A 87 -13.30 -10.67 -18.06
CA ARG A 87 -12.72 -9.75 -17.09
C ARG A 87 -11.84 -10.48 -16.09
N SER A 88 -12.32 -11.59 -15.54
CA SER A 88 -11.65 -12.33 -14.47
C SER A 88 -10.37 -13.00 -14.93
N SER A 89 -10.39 -13.63 -16.12
CA SER A 89 -9.21 -14.20 -16.77
C SER A 89 -8.16 -13.13 -17.10
N GLY A 90 -8.59 -11.96 -17.58
CA GLY A 90 -7.71 -10.82 -17.83
C GLY A 90 -7.01 -10.30 -16.56
N ILE A 91 -7.70 -10.31 -15.41
CA ILE A 91 -7.08 -9.99 -14.11
C ILE A 91 -6.09 -11.08 -13.71
N THR A 92 -6.50 -12.35 -13.79
CA THR A 92 -5.68 -13.52 -13.46
C THR A 92 -4.35 -13.52 -14.22
N ALA A 93 -4.38 -13.26 -15.53
CA ALA A 93 -3.19 -13.18 -16.36
C ALA A 93 -2.28 -12.00 -15.99
N ARG A 94 -2.85 -10.80 -15.81
CA ARG A 94 -2.07 -9.59 -15.45
C ARG A 94 -1.39 -9.71 -14.09
N TYR A 95 -1.97 -10.46 -13.16
CA TYR A 95 -1.38 -10.68 -11.84
C TYR A 95 -0.03 -11.40 -11.91
N LEU A 96 0.24 -12.20 -12.94
CA LEU A 96 1.54 -12.86 -13.15
C LEU A 96 2.69 -11.87 -13.34
N LEU A 97 2.42 -10.62 -13.70
CA LEU A 97 3.45 -9.57 -13.81
C LEU A 97 4.07 -9.23 -12.45
N PHE A 98 3.32 -9.35 -11.36
CA PHE A 98 3.79 -8.98 -10.02
C PHE A 98 4.97 -9.83 -9.51
N PRO A 99 4.92 -11.18 -9.49
CA PRO A 99 6.05 -11.98 -9.06
C PRO A 99 7.25 -11.86 -10.02
N LEU A 100 7.01 -11.68 -11.33
CA LEU A 100 8.09 -11.44 -12.31
C LEU A 100 8.81 -10.12 -12.04
N ALA A 101 8.08 -9.03 -11.82
CA ALA A 101 8.68 -7.76 -11.40
C ALA A 101 9.37 -7.88 -10.03
N GLY A 102 8.80 -8.68 -9.13
CA GLY A 102 9.42 -9.04 -7.85
C GLY A 102 10.78 -9.70 -8.00
N VAL A 103 10.95 -10.60 -8.98
CA VAL A 103 12.27 -11.22 -9.28
C VAL A 103 13.29 -10.16 -9.68
N PHE A 104 12.94 -9.21 -10.55
CA PHE A 104 13.82 -8.10 -10.88
C PHE A 104 14.22 -7.29 -9.64
N ILE A 105 13.24 -6.89 -8.83
CA ILE A 105 13.44 -6.09 -7.62
C ILE A 105 14.39 -6.81 -6.66
N LEU A 106 14.12 -8.08 -6.36
CA LEU A 106 14.98 -8.88 -5.47
C LEU A 106 16.40 -9.02 -6.02
N TYR A 107 16.55 -9.23 -7.33
CA TYR A 107 17.86 -9.39 -7.95
C TYR A 107 18.73 -8.15 -7.78
N VAL A 108 18.19 -6.96 -8.07
CA VAL A 108 18.96 -5.71 -7.96
C VAL A 108 19.15 -5.25 -6.52
N MET A 109 18.21 -5.56 -5.63
CA MET A 109 18.26 -5.19 -4.22
C MET A 109 19.25 -6.02 -3.39
N GLN A 110 19.94 -7.00 -3.97
CA GLN A 110 21.11 -7.64 -3.33
C GLN A 110 22.20 -6.59 -3.02
N HIS A 111 22.30 -5.55 -3.85
CA HIS A 111 23.23 -4.45 -3.66
C HIS A 111 22.72 -3.41 -2.65
N GLU A 112 23.50 -3.13 -1.61
CA GLU A 112 23.14 -2.14 -0.57
C GLU A 112 22.94 -0.73 -1.14
N PHE A 113 23.73 -0.35 -2.14
CA PHE A 113 23.57 0.91 -2.86
C PHE A 113 22.14 1.10 -3.40
N VAL A 114 21.57 0.05 -4.01
CA VAL A 114 20.21 0.10 -4.57
C VAL A 114 19.18 0.27 -3.46
N ARG A 115 19.31 -0.48 -2.36
CA ARG A 115 18.40 -0.37 -1.20
C ARG A 115 18.41 1.04 -0.59
N LEU A 116 19.61 1.62 -0.45
CA LEU A 116 19.77 3.00 0.06
C LEU A 116 19.11 4.02 -0.88
N ARG A 117 19.41 3.93 -2.19
CA ARG A 117 18.89 4.87 -3.19
C ARG A 117 17.37 4.80 -3.34
N ILE A 118 16.76 3.61 -3.30
CA ILE A 118 15.30 3.46 -3.31
C ILE A 118 14.68 4.17 -2.11
N THR A 119 15.24 3.97 -0.91
CA THR A 119 14.72 4.62 0.31
C THR A 119 14.81 6.14 0.21
N GLN A 120 15.96 6.66 -0.23
CA GLN A 120 16.16 8.10 -0.42
C GLN A 120 15.23 8.68 -1.48
N ALA A 121 15.08 8.00 -2.61
CA ALA A 121 14.21 8.44 -3.70
C ALA A 121 12.74 8.48 -3.25
N ILE A 122 12.26 7.45 -2.55
CA ILE A 122 10.88 7.43 -2.03
C ILE A 122 10.67 8.54 -1.01
N LEU A 123 11.58 8.74 -0.06
CA LEU A 123 11.48 9.84 0.91
C LEU A 123 11.49 11.23 0.22
N LEU A 124 12.31 11.41 -0.81
CA LEU A 124 12.34 12.64 -1.60
C LEU A 124 11.03 12.86 -2.36
N ILE A 125 10.46 11.82 -2.98
CA ILE A 125 9.17 11.89 -3.68
C ILE A 125 8.04 12.21 -2.68
N LEU A 126 8.06 11.63 -1.48
CA LEU A 126 7.09 11.95 -0.43
C LEU A 126 7.24 13.40 0.06
N ALA A 127 8.47 13.91 0.16
CA ALA A 127 8.72 15.31 0.47
C ALA A 127 8.17 16.23 -0.64
N LEU A 128 8.36 15.87 -1.91
CA LEU A 128 7.81 16.59 -3.06
C LEU A 128 6.26 16.61 -3.03
N PHE A 129 5.62 15.47 -2.76
CA PHE A 129 4.16 15.40 -2.62
C PHE A 129 3.65 16.21 -1.43
N SER A 130 4.41 16.23 -0.33
CA SER A 130 4.06 17.02 0.84
C SER A 130 4.17 18.52 0.56
N PHE A 131 5.23 18.93 -0.12
CA PHE A 131 5.44 20.32 -0.56
C PHE A 131 4.30 20.78 -1.48
N ASP A 132 3.96 19.99 -2.49
CA ASP A 132 2.84 20.30 -3.39
C ASP A 132 1.48 20.36 -2.65
N GLY A 133 1.26 19.49 -1.67
CA GLY A 133 0.09 19.55 -0.80
C GLY A 133 0.01 20.82 0.04
N LEU A 134 1.15 21.31 0.54
CA LEU A 134 1.23 22.60 1.24
C LEU A 134 0.95 23.77 0.30
N VAL A 135 1.52 23.76 -0.90
CA VAL A 135 1.24 24.77 -1.93
C VAL A 135 -0.27 24.80 -2.22
N GLN A 136 -0.88 23.63 -2.41
CA GLN A 136 -2.32 23.52 -2.63
C GLN A 136 -3.15 24.03 -1.44
N TYR A 137 -2.68 23.85 -0.21
CA TYR A 137 -3.37 24.35 0.98
C TYR A 137 -3.32 25.88 1.10
N PHE A 138 -2.14 26.47 0.94
CA PHE A 138 -1.95 27.92 1.17
C PHE A 138 -2.37 28.78 -0.02
N TRP A 139 -2.14 28.32 -1.26
CA TRP A 139 -2.45 29.09 -2.47
C TRP A 139 -3.75 28.67 -3.14
N GLY A 140 -4.41 27.61 -2.66
CA GLY A 140 -5.66 27.12 -3.23
C GLY A 140 -5.52 26.36 -4.54
N TYR A 141 -4.29 26.20 -5.08
CA TYR A 141 -3.97 25.41 -6.26
C TYR A 141 -2.65 24.66 -6.05
N ASN A 142 -2.57 23.42 -6.55
CA ASN A 142 -1.32 22.66 -6.54
C ASN A 142 -0.33 23.20 -7.60
N LEU A 143 0.88 22.62 -7.68
CA LEU A 143 1.90 23.04 -8.66
C LEU A 143 1.49 22.85 -10.12
N LEU A 144 0.44 22.07 -10.39
CA LEU A 144 -0.15 21.86 -11.71
C LEU A 144 -1.42 22.70 -11.95
N GLY A 145 -1.75 23.62 -11.04
CA GLY A 145 -2.91 24.51 -11.17
C GLY A 145 -4.27 23.89 -10.78
N TYR A 146 -4.29 22.73 -10.12
CA TYR A 146 -5.55 22.11 -9.69
C TYR A 146 -5.96 22.52 -8.26
N PRO A 147 -7.23 22.93 -8.06
CA PRO A 147 -7.73 23.26 -6.73
C PRO A 147 -8.00 22.01 -5.87
N PRO A 148 -8.15 22.18 -4.54
CA PRO A 148 -8.64 21.12 -3.66
C PRO A 148 -9.96 20.51 -4.16
N MET A 149 -10.09 19.19 -4.06
CA MET A 149 -11.30 18.48 -4.45
C MET A 149 -12.47 18.89 -3.53
N GLY A 150 -13.57 19.33 -4.12
CA GLY A 150 -14.74 19.80 -3.37
C GLY A 150 -14.44 21.01 -2.47
N GLY A 151 -13.46 21.83 -2.85
CA GLY A 151 -13.12 23.10 -2.19
C GLY A 151 -12.22 23.00 -0.95
N SER A 152 -12.06 21.83 -0.35
CA SER A 152 -11.26 21.70 0.90
C SER A 152 -10.42 20.44 1.01
N ARG A 153 -10.63 19.42 0.17
CA ARG A 153 -9.89 18.15 0.27
C ARG A 153 -8.62 18.21 -0.56
N LEU A 154 -7.46 18.14 0.10
CA LEU A 154 -6.18 18.14 -0.61
C LEU A 154 -5.99 16.87 -1.42
N THR A 155 -5.53 17.06 -2.65
CA THR A 155 -5.23 16.00 -3.63
C THR A 155 -3.76 16.01 -4.06
N GLY A 156 -3.10 17.17 -3.99
CA GLY A 156 -1.75 17.39 -4.50
C GLY A 156 -1.61 16.93 -5.96
N PHE A 157 -0.44 16.39 -6.32
CA PHE A 157 -0.13 15.84 -7.63
C PHE A 157 -1.05 14.69 -8.08
N PHE A 158 -1.86 14.14 -7.17
CA PHE A 158 -2.80 13.07 -7.49
C PHE A 158 -4.15 13.58 -8.01
N SER A 159 -4.35 14.90 -8.09
CA SER A 159 -5.58 15.50 -8.62
C SER A 159 -5.98 14.88 -9.98
N PRO A 160 -7.27 14.56 -10.20
CA PRO A 160 -8.44 14.80 -9.35
C PRO A 160 -8.69 13.71 -8.28
N LYS A 161 -7.77 12.76 -8.09
CA LYS A 161 -7.94 11.65 -7.14
C LYS A 161 -7.49 12.08 -5.73
N PRO A 162 -8.26 11.77 -4.68
CA PRO A 162 -7.89 12.12 -3.31
C PRO A 162 -6.94 11.09 -2.68
N LEU A 163 -5.72 11.00 -3.21
CA LEU A 163 -4.74 9.98 -2.83
C LEU A 163 -3.62 10.50 -1.92
N LEU A 164 -3.39 11.81 -1.85
CA LEU A 164 -2.29 12.42 -1.10
C LEU A 164 -2.20 11.86 0.33
N GLY A 165 -3.26 12.00 1.12
CA GLY A 165 -3.27 11.52 2.49
C GLY A 165 -3.06 10.00 2.61
N THR A 166 -3.56 9.22 1.66
CA THR A 166 -3.39 7.75 1.63
C THR A 166 -1.94 7.36 1.41
N ILE A 167 -1.28 7.99 0.43
CA ILE A 167 0.12 7.72 0.09
C ILE A 167 1.03 8.15 1.24
N LEU A 168 0.79 9.32 1.84
CA LEU A 168 1.55 9.76 3.02
C LEU A 168 1.34 8.82 4.22
N ALA A 169 0.10 8.37 4.46
CA ALA A 169 -0.22 7.48 5.57
C ALA A 169 0.43 6.10 5.43
N ILE A 170 0.29 5.45 4.26
CA ILE A 170 0.86 4.11 4.05
C ILE A 170 2.37 4.11 4.17
N PHE A 171 3.06 5.16 3.69
CA PHE A 171 4.51 5.29 3.76
C PHE A 171 5.06 5.92 5.04
N SER A 172 4.20 6.31 5.98
CA SER A 172 4.62 6.87 7.27
C SER A 172 5.65 6.03 8.05
N PRO A 173 5.69 4.68 7.98
CA PRO A 173 6.76 3.90 8.62
C PRO A 173 8.17 4.26 8.17
N LEU A 174 8.38 4.69 6.91
CA LEU A 174 9.69 5.14 6.44
C LEU A 174 10.09 6.49 7.05
N VAL A 175 9.12 7.37 7.28
CA VAL A 175 9.35 8.67 7.95
C VAL A 175 9.66 8.44 9.44
N PHE A 176 8.94 7.54 10.09
CA PHE A 176 9.24 7.14 11.48
C PHE A 176 10.66 6.58 11.60
N GLU A 177 11.07 5.73 10.65
CA GLU A 177 12.41 5.17 10.61
C GLU A 177 13.50 6.23 10.31
N LEU A 178 13.21 7.19 9.42
CA LEU A 178 14.09 8.32 9.15
C LEU A 178 14.32 9.12 10.43
N ILE A 179 13.26 9.58 11.08
CA ILE A 179 13.33 10.32 12.35
C ILE A 179 14.10 9.51 13.38
N ARG A 180 13.79 8.21 13.51
CA ARG A 180 14.48 7.35 14.49
C ARG A 180 15.99 7.30 14.26
N LYS A 181 16.44 7.26 13.01
CA LYS A 181 17.86 7.17 12.66
C LYS A 181 18.59 8.50 12.75
N THR A 182 17.93 9.63 12.46
CA THR A 182 18.62 10.91 12.28
C THR A 182 18.32 11.96 13.37
N ARG A 183 17.33 11.73 14.25
CA ARG A 183 16.86 12.71 15.25
C ARG A 183 17.95 13.37 16.11
N LEU A 184 19.01 12.65 16.47
CA LEU A 184 20.07 13.17 17.35
C LEU A 184 21.00 14.11 16.59
N ARG A 185 21.17 13.90 15.28
CA ARG A 185 22.03 14.71 14.42
C ARG A 185 21.25 15.88 13.78
N TYR A 186 19.98 15.66 13.49
CA TYR A 186 19.11 16.60 12.80
C TYR A 186 17.75 16.68 13.50
N PRO A 187 17.61 17.47 14.58
CA PRO A 187 16.35 17.59 15.31
C PRO A 187 15.22 18.17 14.46
N ILE A 188 15.53 18.97 13.44
CA ILE A 188 14.54 19.53 12.49
C ILE A 188 13.67 18.46 11.81
N VAL A 189 14.16 17.22 11.70
CA VAL A 189 13.44 16.10 11.06
C VAL A 189 12.16 15.76 11.83
N TRP A 190 12.04 16.13 13.12
CA TRP A 190 10.80 15.99 13.88
C TRP A 190 9.62 16.79 13.29
N LEU A 191 9.88 17.89 12.57
CA LEU A 191 8.82 18.68 11.91
C LEU A 191 8.11 17.92 10.78
N LEU A 192 8.68 16.81 10.30
CA LEU A 192 8.02 15.95 9.31
C LEU A 192 6.75 15.29 9.88
N LEU A 193 6.70 14.98 11.18
CA LEU A 193 5.51 14.37 11.80
C LEU A 193 4.28 15.28 11.75
N PRO A 194 4.29 16.48 12.35
CA PRO A 194 3.12 17.37 12.30
C PRO A 194 2.74 17.71 10.86
N LEU A 195 3.73 17.91 9.98
CA LEU A 195 3.48 18.16 8.56
C LEU A 195 2.70 17.02 7.90
N PHE A 196 3.16 15.77 8.05
CA PHE A 196 2.48 14.60 7.48
C PHE A 196 1.09 14.44 8.07
N ILE A 197 0.92 14.62 9.39
CA ILE A 197 -0.38 14.49 10.06
C ILE A 197 -1.38 15.49 9.49
N VAL A 198 -1.00 16.77 9.38
CA VAL A 198 -1.88 17.81 8.83
C VAL A 198 -2.29 17.47 7.40
N LEU A 199 -1.34 17.09 6.53
CA LEU A 199 -1.65 16.73 5.14
C LEU A 199 -2.50 15.46 5.01
N ILE A 200 -2.28 14.46 5.88
CA ILE A 200 -3.10 13.24 5.93
C ILE A 200 -4.54 13.58 6.35
N LEU A 201 -4.71 14.45 7.36
CA LEU A 201 -6.02 14.90 7.83
C LEU A 201 -6.77 15.72 6.77
N LEU A 202 -6.09 16.69 6.15
CA LEU A 202 -6.63 17.52 5.08
C LEU A 202 -6.88 16.76 3.77
N GLY A 203 -6.14 15.67 3.52
CA GLY A 203 -6.45 14.70 2.48
C GLY A 203 -7.80 14.01 2.65
N GLY A 204 -8.42 14.11 3.84
CA GLY A 204 -9.84 13.81 4.09
C GLY A 204 -10.26 12.35 3.93
N GLY A 205 -9.32 11.42 3.79
CA GLY A 205 -9.60 9.99 3.74
C GLY A 205 -9.57 9.39 5.14
N ARG A 206 -10.73 8.98 5.69
CA ARG A 206 -10.77 8.32 7.03
C ARG A 206 -9.94 7.04 7.08
N HIS A 207 -9.93 6.28 5.98
CA HIS A 207 -9.05 5.11 5.86
C HIS A 207 -7.56 5.48 5.96
N ALA A 208 -7.14 6.65 5.47
CA ALA A 208 -5.76 7.11 5.59
C ALA A 208 -5.40 7.45 7.04
N TRP A 209 -6.36 7.98 7.81
CA TRP A 209 -6.16 8.24 9.25
C TRP A 209 -5.96 6.93 10.00
N ILE A 210 -6.81 5.94 9.72
CA ILE A 210 -6.70 4.60 10.30
C ILE A 210 -5.36 3.95 9.92
N MET A 211 -4.95 4.03 8.64
CA MET A 211 -3.64 3.52 8.18
C MET A 211 -2.48 4.18 8.94
N PHE A 212 -2.52 5.50 9.14
CA PHE A 212 -1.46 6.21 9.87
C PHE A 212 -1.41 5.81 11.35
N ILE A 213 -2.56 5.72 12.02
CA ILE A 213 -2.66 5.29 13.42
C ILE A 213 -2.15 3.85 13.56
N MET A 214 -2.58 2.96 12.68
CA MET A 214 -2.11 1.57 12.65
C MET A 214 -0.60 1.48 12.41
N ALA A 215 -0.07 2.28 11.47
CA ALA A 215 1.36 2.36 11.22
C ALA A 215 2.14 2.76 12.48
N GLY A 216 1.69 3.80 13.17
CA GLY A 216 2.30 4.26 14.42
C GLY A 216 2.22 3.22 15.53
N ALA A 217 1.05 2.61 15.72
CA ALA A 217 0.82 1.60 16.75
C ALA A 217 1.67 0.34 16.53
N ILE A 218 1.68 -0.21 15.31
CA ILE A 218 2.48 -1.40 14.98
C ILE A 218 3.96 -1.06 15.05
N TYR A 219 4.39 0.11 14.56
CA TYR A 219 5.78 0.55 14.67
C TYR A 219 6.22 0.64 16.14
N GLY A 220 5.42 1.30 16.99
CA GLY A 220 5.67 1.39 18.43
C GLY A 220 5.74 0.03 19.11
N LEU A 221 4.81 -0.87 18.80
CA LEU A 221 4.79 -2.24 19.32
C LEU A 221 6.02 -3.04 18.91
N LEU A 222 6.42 -3.00 17.63
CA LEU A 222 7.62 -3.70 17.16
C LEU A 222 8.90 -3.11 17.77
N MET A 223 8.92 -1.80 18.03
CA MET A 223 10.02 -1.17 18.76
C MET A 223 10.14 -1.69 20.20
N LEU A 224 9.02 -1.99 20.87
CA LEU A 224 9.01 -2.61 22.19
C LEU A 224 9.49 -4.06 22.14
N LEU A 225 8.87 -4.89 21.28
CA LEU A 225 9.14 -6.33 21.20
C LEU A 225 10.58 -6.65 20.80
N LEU A 226 11.20 -5.81 19.96
CA LEU A 226 12.56 -6.03 19.48
C LEU A 226 13.64 -5.45 20.41
N HIS A 227 13.27 -5.04 21.62
CA HIS A 227 14.17 -4.56 22.67
C HIS A 227 15.14 -3.49 22.16
N TYR A 228 14.58 -2.53 21.43
CA TYR A 228 15.30 -1.31 21.08
C TYR A 228 15.65 -0.54 22.38
N SER A 229 16.73 0.23 22.38
CA SER A 229 17.32 0.81 23.59
C SER A 229 16.33 1.69 24.39
N LYS A 230 16.56 1.90 25.69
CA LYS A 230 15.73 2.79 26.54
C LYS A 230 15.52 4.19 25.92
N ILE A 231 16.54 4.70 25.22
CA ILE A 231 16.46 5.97 24.48
C ILE A 231 15.44 5.90 23.34
N GLN A 232 15.39 4.78 22.63
CA GLN A 232 14.46 4.58 21.52
C GLN A 232 13.01 4.48 22.01
N PHE A 233 12.76 3.84 23.16
CA PHE A 233 11.44 3.85 23.79
C PHE A 233 10.96 5.27 24.15
N ARG A 234 11.80 6.06 24.84
CA ARG A 234 11.48 7.47 25.18
C ARG A 234 11.15 8.29 23.94
N THR A 235 11.85 8.06 22.84
CA THR A 235 11.58 8.77 21.58
C THR A 235 10.28 8.37 20.92
N SER A 236 9.83 7.12 21.09
CA SER A 236 8.49 6.70 20.66
C SER A 236 7.39 7.38 21.47
N LEU A 237 7.59 7.58 22.77
CA LEU A 237 6.64 8.31 23.62
C LEU A 237 6.53 9.78 23.19
N LEU A 238 7.67 10.45 22.94
CA LEU A 238 7.68 11.82 22.41
C LEU A 238 6.97 11.93 21.06
N ALA A 239 7.23 10.98 20.15
CA ALA A 239 6.52 10.92 18.87
C ALA A 239 5.01 10.77 19.07
N GLY A 240 4.58 9.91 20.01
CA GLY A 240 3.18 9.76 20.38
C GLY A 240 2.55 11.06 20.89
N ALA A 241 3.25 11.80 21.75
CA ALA A 241 2.79 13.10 22.23
C ALA A 241 2.66 14.12 21.09
N ILE A 242 3.64 14.21 20.18
CA ILE A 242 3.58 15.07 18.99
C ILE A 242 2.38 14.70 18.11
N VAL A 243 2.12 13.40 17.93
CA VAL A 243 0.96 12.92 17.17
C VAL A 243 -0.34 13.38 17.80
N ILE A 244 -0.50 13.19 19.11
CA ILE A 244 -1.71 13.60 19.84
C ILE A 244 -1.93 15.11 19.73
N ILE A 245 -0.90 15.92 19.97
CA ILE A 245 -0.97 17.38 19.85
C ILE A 245 -1.33 17.80 18.43
N SER A 246 -0.70 17.19 17.42
CA SER A 246 -0.94 17.52 16.01
C SER A 246 -2.37 17.17 15.58
N ILE A 247 -2.92 16.05 16.07
CA ILE A 247 -4.31 15.68 15.83
C ILE A 247 -5.25 16.67 16.53
N ALA A 248 -4.97 17.02 17.79
CA ALA A 248 -5.78 17.96 18.56
C ALA A 248 -5.83 19.35 17.89
N THR A 249 -4.69 19.87 17.43
CA THR A 249 -4.64 21.16 16.73
C THR A 249 -5.31 21.10 15.37
N ALA A 250 -5.01 20.08 14.56
CA ALA A 250 -5.63 19.92 13.24
C ALA A 250 -7.14 19.65 13.31
N SER A 251 -7.65 19.10 14.42
CA SER A 251 -9.09 18.89 14.63
C SER A 251 -9.89 20.19 14.72
N GLN A 252 -9.22 21.33 14.97
CA GLN A 252 -9.84 22.65 14.99
C GLN A 252 -10.08 23.21 13.58
N ILE A 253 -9.44 22.66 12.55
CA ILE A 253 -9.65 23.09 11.16
C ILE A 253 -11.09 22.76 10.76
N PRO A 254 -11.90 23.72 10.26
CA PRO A 254 -13.34 23.53 10.01
C PRO A 254 -13.66 22.29 9.16
N TYR A 255 -12.85 22.06 8.12
CA TYR A 255 -12.98 20.87 7.28
C TYR A 255 -12.78 19.56 8.07
N VAL A 256 -11.70 19.45 8.83
CA VAL A 256 -11.40 18.25 9.64
C VAL A 256 -12.48 18.05 10.70
N LYS A 257 -12.89 19.12 11.39
CA LYS A 257 -13.98 19.13 12.38
C LYS A 257 -15.28 18.58 11.78
N SER A 258 -15.67 19.04 10.59
CA SER A 258 -16.86 18.54 9.88
C SER A 258 -16.77 17.04 9.57
N ARG A 259 -15.58 16.54 9.19
CA ARG A 259 -15.36 15.12 8.90
C ARG A 259 -15.41 14.25 10.15
N ILE A 260 -14.89 14.73 11.28
CA ILE A 260 -15.01 14.07 12.57
C ILE A 260 -16.49 14.02 12.99
N GLY A 261 -17.21 15.15 12.89
CA GLY A 261 -18.64 15.22 13.20
C GLY A 261 -19.49 14.23 12.39
N LYS A 262 -19.20 14.04 11.10
CA LYS A 262 -19.90 13.03 10.27
C LYS A 262 -19.63 11.58 10.67
N THR A 263 -18.63 11.33 11.52
CA THR A 263 -18.26 9.99 11.99
C THR A 263 -19.04 9.57 13.23
N THR A 264 -19.67 10.50 13.96
CA THR A 264 -20.47 10.17 15.17
C THR A 264 -21.64 9.22 14.89
N GLY A 265 -22.24 9.30 13.70
CA GLY A 265 -23.32 8.39 13.31
C GLY A 265 -22.89 6.94 13.11
N VAL A 266 -21.59 6.61 13.15
CA VAL A 266 -21.10 5.20 13.21
C VAL A 266 -21.51 4.51 14.50
N PHE A 267 -21.75 5.26 15.57
CA PHE A 267 -22.23 4.73 16.85
C PHE A 267 -23.75 4.64 16.93
N SER A 268 -24.47 4.95 15.84
CA SER A 268 -25.91 4.82 15.79
C SER A 268 -26.32 3.36 15.61
N THR A 269 -27.39 2.94 16.31
CA THR A 269 -28.04 1.63 16.11
C THR A 269 -28.95 1.61 14.88
N ASP A 270 -29.24 2.78 14.30
CA ASP A 270 -30.04 2.98 13.10
C ASP A 270 -29.17 2.71 11.86
N PHE A 271 -29.58 1.74 11.04
CA PHE A 271 -28.84 1.31 9.85
C PHE A 271 -28.62 2.45 8.86
N ASP A 272 -29.63 3.30 8.61
CA ASP A 272 -29.53 4.36 7.60
C ASP A 272 -28.58 5.47 8.05
N LYS A 273 -28.62 5.80 9.35
CA LYS A 273 -27.68 6.77 9.94
C LYS A 273 -26.25 6.24 9.91
N PHE A 274 -26.05 4.97 10.27
CA PHE A 274 -24.74 4.34 10.22
C PHE A 274 -24.24 4.24 8.77
N ASP A 275 -25.08 3.80 7.83
CA ASP A 275 -24.70 3.65 6.43
C ASP A 275 -24.32 5.01 5.83
N LYS A 276 -25.13 6.06 6.06
CA LYS A 276 -24.78 7.43 5.67
C LYS A 276 -23.46 7.89 6.28
N SER A 277 -23.22 7.60 7.55
CA SER A 277 -21.95 7.92 8.23
C SER A 277 -20.76 7.14 7.68
N THR A 278 -20.95 5.94 7.11
CA THR A 278 -19.89 5.20 6.41
C THR A 278 -19.76 5.56 4.93
N SER A 279 -20.50 6.57 4.45
CA SER A 279 -20.61 6.91 3.02
C SER A 279 -21.24 5.79 2.19
N TYR A 280 -22.30 5.20 2.73
CA TYR A 280 -23.11 4.12 2.17
C TYR A 280 -22.34 2.81 1.94
N ARG A 281 -21.37 2.49 2.81
CA ARG A 281 -20.55 1.26 2.67
C ARG A 281 -21.23 0.02 3.25
N LEU A 282 -22.09 0.14 4.26
CA LEU A 282 -22.85 -1.01 4.77
C LEU A 282 -23.75 -1.59 3.68
N SER A 283 -24.39 -0.73 2.87
CA SER A 283 -25.16 -1.16 1.70
C SER A 283 -24.33 -1.95 0.69
N LEU A 284 -23.01 -1.71 0.59
CA LEU A 284 -22.10 -2.51 -0.24
C LEU A 284 -21.75 -3.84 0.45
N TRP A 285 -21.52 -3.80 1.77
CA TRP A 285 -21.12 -4.98 2.53
C TRP A 285 -22.23 -6.02 2.62
N VAL A 286 -23.49 -5.60 2.70
CA VAL A 286 -24.65 -6.49 2.61
C VAL A 286 -24.67 -7.23 1.26
N VAL A 287 -24.42 -6.53 0.15
CA VAL A 287 -24.36 -7.14 -1.18
C VAL A 287 -23.19 -8.12 -1.30
N ALA A 288 -22.00 -7.75 -0.81
CA ALA A 288 -20.84 -8.64 -0.77
C ALA A 288 -21.10 -9.91 0.05
N ARG A 289 -21.78 -9.76 1.18
CA ARG A 289 -22.21 -10.86 2.04
C ARG A 289 -23.15 -11.80 1.28
N ASN A 290 -24.17 -11.26 0.61
CA ASN A 290 -25.12 -12.05 -0.19
C ASN A 290 -24.39 -12.82 -1.31
N MET A 291 -23.49 -12.15 -2.05
CA MET A 291 -22.66 -12.80 -3.08
C MET A 291 -21.85 -13.97 -2.52
N TYR A 292 -21.24 -13.80 -1.34
CA TYR A 292 -20.50 -14.87 -0.68
C TYR A 292 -21.40 -16.04 -0.29
N PHE A 293 -22.58 -15.80 0.30
CA PHE A 293 -23.49 -16.89 0.65
C PHE A 293 -24.09 -17.62 -0.56
N ASN A 294 -24.28 -16.91 -1.68
CA ASN A 294 -24.73 -17.50 -2.93
C ASN A 294 -23.61 -18.29 -3.64
N ASN A 295 -22.33 -17.91 -3.44
CA ASN A 295 -21.17 -18.52 -4.09
C ASN A 295 -20.03 -18.78 -3.08
N PRO A 296 -20.21 -19.66 -2.07
CA PRO A 296 -19.33 -19.72 -0.90
C PRO A 296 -17.95 -20.32 -1.19
N VAL A 297 -17.83 -21.19 -2.19
CA VAL A 297 -16.58 -21.92 -2.47
C VAL A 297 -15.60 -21.06 -3.26
N ASN A 298 -16.01 -20.64 -4.46
CA ASN A 298 -15.17 -19.97 -5.45
C ASN A 298 -15.49 -18.48 -5.61
N GLY A 299 -16.59 -17.98 -5.05
CA GLY A 299 -17.06 -16.62 -5.27
C GLY A 299 -17.49 -16.37 -6.72
N VAL A 300 -17.71 -15.09 -7.06
CA VAL A 300 -18.17 -14.66 -8.39
C VAL A 300 -17.02 -14.36 -9.38
N GLY A 301 -15.79 -14.69 -9.03
CA GLY A 301 -14.58 -14.37 -9.78
C GLY A 301 -14.01 -12.96 -9.50
N PRO A 302 -12.70 -12.74 -9.70
CA PRO A 302 -12.00 -11.49 -9.44
C PRO A 302 -12.53 -10.33 -10.28
N ARG A 303 -12.85 -9.22 -9.62
CA ARG A 303 -13.57 -8.06 -10.15
C ARG A 303 -14.99 -8.36 -10.62
N GLY A 304 -15.54 -9.52 -10.25
CA GLY A 304 -16.90 -9.97 -10.52
C GLY A 304 -17.96 -9.19 -9.75
N TYR A 305 -17.60 -8.55 -8.63
CA TYR A 305 -18.55 -7.82 -7.77
C TYR A 305 -19.44 -6.83 -8.54
N ARG A 306 -18.87 -6.12 -9.51
CA ARG A 306 -19.60 -5.12 -10.32
C ARG A 306 -20.62 -5.74 -11.28
N TYR A 307 -20.42 -7.00 -11.67
CA TYR A 307 -21.27 -7.69 -12.63
C TYR A 307 -22.36 -8.49 -11.91
N ALA A 308 -22.05 -8.99 -10.72
CA ALA A 308 -23.03 -9.65 -9.85
C ALA A 308 -23.82 -8.68 -8.94
N TYR A 309 -23.54 -7.36 -9.00
CA TYR A 309 -24.06 -6.41 -8.02
C TYR A 309 -25.59 -6.36 -8.02
N ALA A 310 -26.19 -6.17 -9.20
CA ALA A 310 -27.63 -6.03 -9.36
C ALA A 310 -28.38 -7.27 -8.88
N ASP A 311 -27.88 -8.47 -9.19
CA ASP A 311 -28.50 -9.75 -8.83
C ASP A 311 -28.47 -10.03 -7.32
N ASN A 312 -27.55 -9.39 -6.59
CA ASN A 312 -27.35 -9.59 -5.15
C ASN A 312 -27.78 -8.39 -4.30
N ALA A 313 -28.24 -7.31 -4.93
CA ALA A 313 -28.71 -6.10 -4.28
C ALA A 313 -30.24 -6.04 -4.22
N LEU A 314 -30.76 -5.49 -3.12
CA LEU A 314 -32.17 -5.12 -3.06
C LEU A 314 -32.46 -4.00 -4.06
N LYS A 315 -33.66 -3.98 -4.68
CA LYS A 315 -34.09 -2.88 -5.57
C LYS A 315 -34.04 -1.51 -4.89
N SER A 316 -34.25 -1.46 -3.58
CA SER A 316 -34.16 -0.23 -2.76
C SER A 316 -32.73 0.19 -2.42
N ASN A 317 -31.71 -0.56 -2.82
CA ASN A 317 -30.32 -0.27 -2.46
C ASN A 317 -29.85 1.10 -2.98
N PHE A 318 -29.19 1.86 -2.12
CA PHE A 318 -28.71 3.22 -2.41
C PHE A 318 -27.91 3.33 -3.72
N TRP A 319 -27.08 2.34 -4.03
CA TRP A 319 -26.19 2.37 -5.20
C TRP A 319 -26.86 1.92 -6.50
N MET A 320 -27.97 1.18 -6.41
CA MET A 320 -28.79 0.83 -7.59
C MET A 320 -29.45 2.10 -8.15
N ASN A 321 -29.99 2.94 -7.28
CA ASN A 321 -30.75 4.15 -7.65
C ASN A 321 -29.90 5.35 -8.11
N ARG A 322 -28.57 5.22 -8.13
CA ARG A 322 -27.63 6.29 -8.51
C ARG A 322 -26.57 5.87 -9.53
N GLY A 323 -26.49 4.59 -9.87
CA GLY A 323 -25.55 4.11 -10.88
C GLY A 323 -25.93 4.69 -12.24
N LYS A 324 -24.97 5.28 -12.97
CA LYS A 324 -25.22 5.85 -14.30
C LYS A 324 -25.80 4.86 -15.32
N ASN A 325 -25.83 3.56 -15.02
CA ASN A 325 -26.30 2.47 -15.89
C ASN A 325 -26.97 1.31 -15.12
N GLU A 326 -27.52 1.51 -13.91
CA GLU A 326 -28.13 0.42 -13.08
C GLU A 326 -27.18 -0.71 -12.62
N ILE A 327 -25.88 -0.65 -12.96
CA ILE A 327 -24.86 -1.67 -12.64
C ILE A 327 -24.41 -1.63 -11.15
N GLY A 328 -24.78 -0.58 -10.41
CA GLY A 328 -24.37 -0.41 -9.01
C GLY A 328 -22.87 -0.12 -8.80
N SER A 329 -22.29 -0.59 -7.69
CA SER A 329 -20.91 -0.28 -7.29
C SER A 329 -19.88 -1.27 -7.84
N THR A 330 -18.62 -0.84 -7.94
CA THR A 330 -17.55 -1.63 -8.57
C THR A 330 -16.76 -2.55 -7.64
N HIS A 331 -16.92 -2.40 -6.32
CA HIS A 331 -16.25 -3.18 -5.28
C HIS A 331 -16.85 -2.86 -3.89
N PRO A 332 -16.63 -3.70 -2.87
CA PRO A 332 -17.24 -3.52 -1.54
C PRO A 332 -16.51 -2.52 -0.62
N HIS A 333 -15.34 -1.98 -1.02
CA HIS A 333 -14.53 -1.12 -0.16
C HIS A 333 -14.18 -1.76 1.19
N LEU A 334 -13.93 -3.07 1.21
CA LEU A 334 -13.37 -3.81 2.35
C LEU A 334 -12.76 -5.12 1.85
N PHE A 335 -11.48 -5.36 2.10
CA PHE A 335 -10.75 -6.44 1.42
C PHE A 335 -11.24 -7.82 1.80
N ILE A 336 -11.54 -8.04 3.08
CA ILE A 336 -12.07 -9.34 3.49
C ILE A 336 -13.37 -9.70 2.75
N LEU A 337 -14.22 -8.70 2.48
CA LEU A 337 -15.46 -8.88 1.74
C LEU A 337 -15.23 -8.99 0.23
N GLU A 338 -14.24 -8.29 -0.32
CA GLU A 338 -13.84 -8.47 -1.72
C GLU A 338 -13.31 -9.89 -1.95
N VAL A 339 -12.40 -10.35 -1.10
CA VAL A 339 -11.85 -11.71 -1.17
C VAL A 339 -12.95 -12.75 -0.97
N SER A 340 -13.81 -12.60 0.03
CA SER A 340 -14.89 -13.56 0.26
C SER A 340 -15.90 -13.59 -0.88
N SER A 341 -16.36 -12.44 -1.37
CA SER A 341 -17.36 -12.40 -2.46
C SER A 341 -16.80 -12.83 -3.81
N GLU A 342 -15.54 -12.51 -4.13
CA GLU A 342 -14.97 -12.74 -5.45
C GLU A 342 -14.16 -14.04 -5.57
N THR A 343 -13.67 -14.61 -4.46
CA THR A 343 -12.87 -15.86 -4.45
C THR A 343 -13.30 -16.89 -3.40
N GLY A 344 -14.40 -16.63 -2.68
CA GLY A 344 -14.99 -17.55 -1.72
C GLY A 344 -14.10 -17.92 -0.53
N ILE A 345 -14.42 -19.05 0.10
CA ILE A 345 -13.66 -19.57 1.24
C ILE A 345 -12.24 -19.97 0.84
N ILE A 346 -12.02 -20.41 -0.40
CA ILE A 346 -10.69 -20.73 -0.92
C ILE A 346 -9.80 -19.47 -0.91
N GLY A 347 -10.37 -18.34 -1.33
CA GLY A 347 -9.76 -17.02 -1.22
C GLY A 347 -9.39 -16.64 0.20
N LEU A 348 -10.33 -16.81 1.13
CA LEU A 348 -10.11 -16.51 2.55
C LEU A 348 -9.00 -17.37 3.18
N LEU A 349 -8.95 -18.66 2.86
CA LEU A 349 -7.89 -19.56 3.31
C LEU A 349 -6.53 -19.18 2.72
N GLY A 350 -6.47 -18.88 1.43
CA GLY A 350 -5.27 -18.37 0.78
C GLY A 350 -4.78 -17.06 1.40
N TYR A 351 -5.70 -16.15 1.69
CA TYR A 351 -5.39 -14.88 2.33
C TYR A 351 -4.91 -15.03 3.78
N LEU A 352 -5.49 -15.96 4.55
CA LEU A 352 -4.98 -16.31 5.88
C LEU A 352 -3.56 -16.90 5.80
N LEU A 353 -3.33 -17.81 4.85
CA LEU A 353 -2.01 -18.41 4.63
C LEU A 353 -0.96 -17.35 4.24
N PHE A 354 -1.34 -16.37 3.41
CA PHE A 354 -0.49 -15.22 3.08
C PHE A 354 0.02 -14.52 4.35
N TYR A 355 -0.86 -14.23 5.32
CA TYR A 355 -0.45 -13.61 6.59
C TYR A 355 0.45 -14.50 7.42
N ILE A 356 0.11 -15.78 7.56
CA ILE A 356 0.91 -16.74 8.32
C ILE A 356 2.34 -16.79 7.76
N ILE A 357 2.48 -16.89 6.43
CA ILE A 357 3.78 -16.93 5.75
C ILE A 357 4.52 -15.60 5.92
N LEU A 358 3.87 -14.46 5.69
CA LEU A 358 4.48 -13.14 5.80
C LEU A 358 5.01 -12.86 7.21
N ILE A 359 4.18 -13.13 8.23
CA ILE A 359 4.53 -12.94 9.65
C ILE A 359 5.66 -13.89 10.04
N ARG A 360 5.55 -15.19 9.70
CA ARG A 360 6.62 -16.16 9.98
C ARG A 360 7.93 -15.74 9.32
N TYR A 361 7.90 -15.31 8.07
CA TYR A 361 9.09 -14.85 7.35
C TYR A 361 9.77 -13.66 8.04
N TYR A 362 8.98 -12.66 8.45
CA TYR A 362 9.50 -11.52 9.21
C TYR A 362 10.16 -11.95 10.52
N TRP A 363 9.52 -12.84 11.29
CA TRP A 363 10.06 -13.30 12.57
C TRP A 363 11.31 -14.16 12.44
N GLN A 364 11.46 -14.91 11.33
CA GLN A 364 12.64 -15.71 11.02
C GLN A 364 13.85 -14.89 10.54
N CYS A 365 13.67 -13.61 10.21
CA CYS A 365 14.79 -12.74 9.85
C CYS A 365 15.72 -12.52 11.07
N ASP A 366 17.03 -12.49 10.81
CA ASP A 366 18.01 -12.09 11.82
C ASP A 366 17.78 -10.64 12.27
N LYS A 367 18.42 -10.24 13.38
CA LYS A 367 18.20 -8.91 13.98
C LYS A 367 18.48 -7.77 12.99
N LYS A 368 19.54 -7.85 12.18
CA LYS A 368 19.94 -6.78 11.24
C LYS A 368 18.93 -6.65 10.10
N ASN A 369 18.58 -7.76 9.47
CA ASN A 369 17.59 -7.83 8.39
C ASN A 369 16.20 -7.43 8.88
N LYS A 370 15.80 -7.89 10.08
CA LYS A 370 14.54 -7.51 10.69
C LYS A 370 14.46 -6.01 10.90
N GLN A 371 15.50 -5.37 11.44
CA GLN A 371 15.54 -3.90 11.61
C GLN A 371 15.37 -3.13 10.29
N GLN A 372 15.97 -3.61 9.20
CA GLN A 372 15.83 -2.98 7.88
C GLN A 372 14.46 -3.23 7.25
N MET A 373 13.91 -4.42 7.45
CA MET A 373 12.63 -4.84 6.90
C MET A 373 11.44 -4.24 7.67
N THR A 374 11.55 -3.95 8.97
CA THR A 374 10.45 -3.47 9.83
C THR A 374 9.56 -2.38 9.21
N PRO A 375 10.07 -1.24 8.72
CA PRO A 375 9.19 -0.21 8.15
C PRO A 375 8.43 -0.73 6.92
N TRP A 376 9.07 -1.57 6.10
CA TRP A 376 8.44 -2.20 4.94
C TRP A 376 7.44 -3.28 5.31
N PHE A 377 7.72 -4.08 6.33
CA PHE A 377 6.79 -5.07 6.86
C PHE A 377 5.48 -4.39 7.31
N ILE A 378 5.57 -3.27 8.01
CA ILE A 378 4.41 -2.49 8.44
C ILE A 378 3.64 -1.95 7.22
N ILE A 379 4.35 -1.39 6.23
CA ILE A 379 3.76 -0.96 4.96
C ILE A 379 2.97 -2.10 4.31
N ILE A 380 3.59 -3.27 4.15
CA ILE A 380 2.97 -4.45 3.52
C ILE A 380 1.76 -4.92 4.33
N PHE A 381 1.90 -5.02 5.66
CA PHE A 381 0.83 -5.47 6.52
C PHE A 381 -0.42 -4.57 6.41
N ILE A 382 -0.23 -3.25 6.40
CA ILE A 382 -1.31 -2.27 6.22
C ILE A 382 -1.85 -2.28 4.79
N ALA A 383 -0.97 -2.38 3.79
CA ALA A 383 -1.34 -2.43 2.38
C ALA A 383 -2.33 -3.56 2.13
N PHE A 384 -2.06 -4.73 2.69
CA PHE A 384 -2.91 -5.89 2.57
C PHE A 384 -3.96 -6.02 3.67
N PHE A 385 -4.03 -5.16 4.69
CA PHE A 385 -4.87 -5.39 5.89
C PHE A 385 -6.33 -5.78 5.56
N PRO A 386 -6.95 -6.80 6.19
CA PRO A 386 -8.25 -7.30 5.74
C PRO A 386 -9.39 -6.28 5.91
N LEU A 387 -9.26 -5.39 6.90
CA LEU A 387 -10.21 -4.31 7.15
C LEU A 387 -9.82 -3.00 6.43
N ASN A 388 -8.86 -3.07 5.50
CA ASN A 388 -8.54 -1.94 4.65
C ASN A 388 -9.75 -1.64 3.75
N SER A 389 -10.33 -0.46 3.94
CA SER A 389 -11.53 0.00 3.25
C SER A 389 -11.25 0.95 2.07
N PHE A 390 -10.03 0.89 1.56
CA PHE A 390 -9.59 1.70 0.44
C PHE A 390 -10.11 1.13 -0.91
N MET A 391 -9.36 1.31 -2.00
CA MET A 391 -9.69 0.78 -3.33
C MET A 391 -9.58 -0.74 -3.37
N ALA A 392 -10.28 -1.35 -4.33
CA ALA A 392 -10.23 -2.79 -4.61
C ALA A 392 -8.83 -3.41 -4.55
N LEU A 393 -8.65 -4.47 -3.74
CA LEU A 393 -7.44 -5.27 -3.65
C LEU A 393 -7.10 -5.89 -5.00
N TYR A 394 -8.10 -6.44 -5.70
CA TYR A 394 -7.91 -7.01 -7.04
C TYR A 394 -7.81 -5.93 -8.14
N GLY A 395 -7.92 -4.65 -7.78
CA GLY A 395 -7.76 -3.51 -8.67
C GLY A 395 -6.30 -3.28 -9.08
N SER A 396 -6.10 -2.75 -10.29
CA SER A 396 -4.74 -2.52 -10.84
C SER A 396 -3.91 -1.53 -10.02
N PHE A 397 -4.53 -0.44 -9.53
CA PHE A 397 -3.81 0.58 -8.78
C PHE A 397 -3.30 0.07 -7.44
N TRP A 398 -4.21 -0.44 -6.58
CA TRP A 398 -3.81 -0.91 -5.25
C TRP A 398 -3.05 -2.22 -5.29
N GLY A 399 -3.36 -3.12 -6.22
CA GLY A 399 -2.56 -4.31 -6.50
C GLY A 399 -1.12 -3.93 -6.82
N MET A 400 -0.90 -2.95 -7.72
CA MET A 400 0.46 -2.46 -8.02
C MET A 400 1.17 -1.91 -6.80
N VAL A 401 0.53 -1.00 -6.05
CA VAL A 401 1.11 -0.43 -4.82
C VAL A 401 1.54 -1.55 -3.86
N SER A 402 0.63 -2.48 -3.58
CA SER A 402 0.81 -3.52 -2.56
C SER A 402 1.87 -4.55 -2.96
N TRP A 403 1.83 -5.06 -4.20
CA TRP A 403 2.80 -6.04 -4.69
C TRP A 403 4.19 -5.46 -4.89
N TRP A 404 4.29 -4.22 -5.37
CA TRP A 404 5.56 -3.51 -5.49
C TRP A 404 6.22 -3.32 -4.11
N MET A 405 5.46 -2.83 -3.12
CA MET A 405 5.96 -2.69 -1.75
C MET A 405 6.34 -4.02 -1.12
N LEU A 406 5.59 -5.10 -1.41
CA LEU A 406 5.90 -6.46 -0.95
C LEU A 406 7.25 -6.92 -1.46
N ALA A 407 7.51 -6.77 -2.76
CA ALA A 407 8.80 -7.14 -3.34
C ALA A 407 9.95 -6.30 -2.78
N VAL A 408 9.76 -4.99 -2.65
CA VAL A 408 10.77 -4.10 -2.07
C VAL A 408 11.05 -4.48 -0.61
N GLY A 409 10.02 -4.70 0.21
CA GLY A 409 10.18 -5.08 1.61
C GLY A 409 10.90 -6.41 1.80
N ILE A 410 10.60 -7.41 0.97
CA ILE A 410 11.37 -8.67 0.97
C ILE A 410 12.80 -8.42 0.50
N GLY A 411 13.04 -7.50 -0.44
CA GLY A 411 14.40 -7.09 -0.83
C GLY A 411 15.24 -6.55 0.33
N PHE A 412 14.63 -5.85 1.31
CA PHE A 412 15.32 -5.38 2.51
C PHE A 412 15.68 -6.48 3.52
N SER A 413 15.10 -7.67 3.39
CA SER A 413 15.47 -8.83 4.22
C SER A 413 16.71 -9.58 3.72
N GLN A 414 17.27 -9.20 2.56
CA GLN A 414 18.40 -9.88 1.91
C GLN A 414 19.76 -9.22 2.21
N SER A 415 19.94 -8.43 3.27
CA SER A 415 21.25 -7.82 3.48
C SER A 415 22.30 -8.92 3.67
N PRO A 416 23.36 -8.95 2.84
CA PRO A 416 24.37 -9.99 2.96
C PRO A 416 24.97 -9.91 4.37
N ASN A 417 25.17 -11.09 4.96
CA ASN A 417 26.13 -11.26 6.04
C ASN A 417 27.51 -11.00 5.46
N VAL A 418 27.89 -9.72 5.35
CA VAL A 418 29.28 -9.35 5.25
C VAL A 418 29.89 -9.75 6.59
N LYS A 419 30.40 -10.99 6.68
CA LYS A 419 31.52 -11.25 7.56
C LYS A 419 32.58 -10.27 7.08
N ILE A 420 32.74 -9.17 7.81
CA ILE A 420 33.87 -8.27 7.62
C ILE A 420 35.07 -9.14 7.95
N LYS A 421 35.66 -9.79 6.94
CA LYS A 421 37.05 -10.20 7.04
C LYS A 421 37.77 -8.87 7.26
N LYS A 422 38.25 -8.67 8.49
CA LYS A 422 39.24 -7.63 8.78
C LYS A 422 40.26 -7.74 7.66
N GLN A 423 40.43 -6.69 6.87
CA GLN A 423 41.61 -6.61 6.01
C GLN A 423 42.82 -6.79 6.95
N PRO A 424 43.77 -7.68 6.63
CA PRO A 424 45.05 -7.65 7.31
C PRO A 424 45.67 -6.27 7.09
N GLN A 425 46.33 -5.82 8.15
CA GLN A 425 46.72 -4.45 8.49
C GLN A 425 47.32 -3.62 7.35
#